data_AF-A0A1F2R6W6-F1
#
_entry.id   AF-A0A1F2R6W6-F1
#
_cell.length_a   1.000
_cell.length_b   1.000
_cell.length_c   1.000
_cell.angle_alpha   90.00
_cell.angle_beta   90.00
_cell.angle_gamma   90.00
#
_symmetry.space_group_name_H-M   'P 1'
#
loop_
_entity.id
_entity.type
_entity.pdbx_description
1 polymer ?
#
loop_
_entity_poly.entity_id
_entity_poly.type
_entity_poly.pdbx_seq_one_letter_code
_entity_poly.pdbx_strand_id
1 'polypeptide(L)'
;MPPRFAYWTILIDHKPTAFRASEREELLPTLHQLRRKNTDVLMKWFARGRLWESREEERNTWQARQKHRAPAGAPARGRDWRPGGQHKDPRARFIKRKKTK
;
A
#
# COMPACT_ATOMS: atom_id res chain seq x y z
N MET A 1 0.07 13.35 -2.76
CA MET A 1 0.52 13.34 -1.35
C MET A 1 1.30 12.07 -1.10
N PRO A 2 2.56 12.14 -0.63
CA PRO A 2 3.23 10.99 -0.05
C PRO A 2 2.35 10.42 1.08
N PRO A 3 2.28 9.09 1.26
CA PRO A 3 1.55 8.52 2.40
C PRO A 3 2.11 9.08 3.71
N ARG A 4 1.24 9.56 4.62
CA ARG A 4 1.63 10.18 5.91
C ARG A 4 2.51 9.31 6.81
N PHE A 5 2.68 8.02 6.48
CA PHE A 5 3.39 7.02 7.28
C PHE A 5 4.49 6.29 6.49
N ALA A 6 5.00 6.89 5.40
CA ALA A 6 6.13 6.34 4.66
C ALA A 6 7.41 7.09 5.03
N TYR A 7 8.46 6.35 5.42
CA TYR A 7 9.72 6.93 5.89
C TYR A 7 10.87 5.92 5.78
N TRP A 8 12.09 6.44 5.67
CA TRP A 8 13.31 5.66 5.90
C TRP A 8 13.51 5.45 7.39
N THR A 9 14.00 4.26 7.77
CA THR A 9 14.34 3.93 9.15
C THR A 9 15.64 3.14 9.20
N ILE A 10 16.39 3.31 10.29
CA ILE A 10 17.58 2.50 10.57
C ILE A 10 17.20 1.33 11.48
N LEU A 11 17.78 0.17 11.23
CA LEU A 11 17.71 -1.01 12.08
C LEU A 11 19.12 -1.36 12.55
N ILE A 12 19.23 -1.73 13.82
CA ILE A 12 20.48 -2.21 14.44
C ILE A 12 20.22 -3.61 14.96
N ASP A 13 21.04 -4.58 14.59
CA ASP A 13 20.85 -6.01 14.93
C ASP A 13 19.42 -6.48 14.62
N HIS A 14 18.92 -6.11 13.43
CA HIS A 14 17.54 -6.30 12.97
C HIS A 14 16.42 -5.71 13.85
N LYS A 15 16.73 -4.90 14.87
CA LYS A 15 15.74 -4.22 15.72
C LYS A 15 15.44 -2.81 15.19
N PRO A 16 14.16 -2.39 15.19
CA PRO A 16 13.79 -1.05 14.73
C PRO A 16 14.29 0.02 15.71
N THR A 17 14.79 1.13 15.14
CA THR A 17 15.22 2.29 15.92
C THR A 17 14.24 3.47 15.80
N ALA A 18 14.46 4.52 16.59
CA ALA A 18 13.65 5.74 16.53
C ALA A 18 14.02 6.67 15.36
N PHE A 19 15.14 6.44 14.68
CA PHE A 19 15.62 7.31 13.59
C PHE A 19 14.74 7.14 12.34
N ARG A 20 14.06 8.22 11.94
CA ARG A 20 13.11 8.24 10.81
C ARG A 20 13.26 9.52 10.01
N ALA A 21 13.20 9.41 8.69
CA ALA A 21 13.26 10.56 7.78
C ALA A 21 12.44 10.34 6.51
N SER A 22 12.05 11.42 5.84
CA SER A 22 11.41 11.37 4.52
C SER A 22 12.39 10.92 3.44
N GLU A 23 13.60 11.49 3.45
CA GLU A 23 14.64 11.23 2.47
C GLU A 23 15.76 10.37 3.06
N ARG A 24 16.45 9.63 2.20
CA ARG A 24 17.48 8.68 2.62
C ARG A 24 18.72 9.40 3.12
N GLU A 25 19.02 10.52 2.46
CA GLU A 25 20.23 11.32 2.62
C GLU A 25 20.31 11.94 4.02
N GLU A 26 19.17 12.28 4.62
CA GLU A 26 19.05 12.81 5.98
C GLU A 26 19.56 11.82 7.04
N LEU A 27 19.47 10.51 6.78
CA LEU A 27 19.92 9.46 7.70
C LEU A 27 21.35 8.98 7.45
N LEU A 28 21.99 9.37 6.34
CA LEU A 28 23.35 8.92 6.00
C LEU A 28 24.40 9.28 7.08
N PRO A 29 24.42 10.51 7.64
CA PRO A 29 25.38 10.84 8.69
C PRO A 29 25.21 9.94 9.92
N THR A 30 23.97 9.73 10.36
CA THR A 30 23.63 8.86 11.48
C THR A 30 23.99 7.41 11.20
N LEU A 31 23.70 6.92 9.99
CA LEU A 31 24.04 5.57 9.55
C LEU A 31 25.55 5.33 9.60
N HIS A 32 26.35 6.28 9.09
CA HIS A 32 27.81 6.19 9.12
C HIS A 32 28.35 6.18 10.55
N GLN A 33 27.76 6.98 11.45
CA GLN A 33 28.14 6.99 12.86
C GLN A 33 27.83 5.67 13.55
N LEU A 34 26.66 5.08 13.28
CA LEU A 34 26.24 3.80 13.87
C LEU A 34 27.08 2.62 13.39
N ARG A 35 27.47 2.62 12.11
CA ARG A 35 28.35 1.58 11.52
C ARG A 35 29.74 1.52 12.16
N ARG A 36 30.20 2.59 12.82
CA ARG A 36 31.49 2.56 13.54
C ARG A 36 31.43 1.77 14.84
N LYS A 37 30.24 1.66 15.45
CA LYS A 37 30.06 1.04 16.76
C LYS A 37 29.36 -0.31 16.71
N ASN A 38 28.56 -0.55 15.68
CA ASN A 38 27.73 -1.74 15.54
C ASN A 38 28.06 -2.48 14.25
N THR A 39 27.98 -3.81 14.28
CA THR A 39 28.34 -4.67 13.15
C THR A 39 27.20 -4.78 12.12
N ASP A 40 25.95 -4.84 12.57
CA ASP A 40 24.78 -4.95 11.68
C ASP A 40 23.90 -3.69 11.76
N VAL A 41 24.04 -2.83 10.74
CA VAL A 41 23.26 -1.59 10.61
C VAL A 41 22.64 -1.53 9.22
N LEU A 42 21.33 -1.70 9.17
CA LEU A 42 20.54 -1.71 7.95
C LEU A 42 19.69 -0.46 7.86
N MET A 43 19.48 0.02 6.64
CA MET A 43 18.55 1.11 6.37
C MET A 43 17.45 0.58 5.46
N LYS A 44 16.20 0.73 5.89
CA LYS A 44 15.04 0.18 5.18
C LYS A 44 13.97 1.24 5.00
N TRP A 45 13.20 1.07 3.94
CA TRP A 45 12.03 1.90 3.65
C TRP A 45 10.80 1.30 4.32
N PHE A 46 10.18 2.02 5.24
CA PHE A 46 8.90 1.63 5.83
C PHE A 46 7.77 2.28 5.06
N ALA A 47 6.85 1.47 4.53
CA ALA A 47 5.62 1.96 3.94
C ALA A 47 4.55 0.87 3.94
N ARG A 48 3.30 1.30 4.13
CA ARG A 48 2.10 0.43 4.08
C ARG A 48 2.18 -0.75 5.08
N GLY A 49 2.76 -0.51 6.26
CA GLY A 49 2.87 -1.52 7.32
C GLY A 49 3.97 -2.57 7.10
N ARG A 50 4.88 -2.36 6.14
CA ARG A 50 5.98 -3.28 5.84
C ARG A 50 7.31 -2.53 5.68
N LEU A 51 8.41 -3.22 6.02
CA LEU A 51 9.78 -2.81 5.72
C LEU A 51 10.23 -3.39 4.38
N TRP A 52 10.83 -2.54 3.56
CA TRP A 52 11.32 -2.81 2.22
C TRP A 52 12.80 -2.44 2.16
N GLU A 53 13.58 -3.08 1.30
CA GLU A 53 15.00 -2.72 1.11
C GLU A 53 15.13 -1.38 0.40
N SER A 54 14.17 -1.04 -0.47
CA SER A 54 14.14 0.24 -1.17
C SER A 54 12.72 0.77 -1.39
N ARG A 55 12.64 2.07 -1.65
CA ARG A 55 11.40 2.73 -2.10
C ARG A 55 10.89 2.18 -3.43
N GLU A 56 11.79 1.76 -4.31
CA GLU A 56 11.46 1.18 -5.61
C GLU A 56 10.82 -0.19 -5.48
N GLU A 57 11.29 -1.01 -4.54
CA GLU A 57 10.73 -2.32 -4.26
C GLU A 57 9.26 -2.22 -3.80
N GLU A 58 8.97 -1.31 -2.86
CA GLU A 58 7.60 -1.03 -2.44
C GLU A 58 6.73 -0.60 -3.63
N ARG A 59 7.26 0.29 -4.47
CA ARG A 59 6.54 0.81 -5.62
C ARG A 59 6.27 -0.29 -6.65
N ASN A 60 7.23 -1.17 -6.92
CA ASN A 60 7.11 -2.25 -7.89
C ASN A 60 6.12 -3.31 -7.41
N THR A 61 6.20 -3.72 -6.15
CA THR A 61 5.26 -4.69 -5.58
C THR A 61 3.83 -4.13 -5.49
N TRP A 62 3.67 -2.86 -5.15
CA TRP A 62 2.36 -2.22 -5.17
C TRP A 62 1.78 -2.12 -6.59
N GLN A 63 2.60 -1.75 -7.57
CA GLN A 63 2.19 -1.74 -8.98
C GLN A 63 1.79 -3.13 -9.47
N ALA A 64 2.58 -4.17 -9.15
CA ALA A 64 2.23 -5.55 -9.48
C ALA A 64 0.87 -5.95 -8.88
N ARG A 65 0.63 -5.63 -7.60
CA ARG A 65 -0.67 -5.86 -6.96
C ARG A 65 -1.83 -5.13 -7.65
N GLN A 66 -1.62 -3.91 -8.13
CA GLN A 66 -2.66 -3.20 -8.92
C GLN A 66 -2.89 -3.86 -10.27
N LYS A 67 -1.84 -4.34 -10.96
CA LYS A 67 -1.97 -5.04 -12.25
C LYS A 67 -2.78 -6.35 -12.13
N HIS A 68 -2.66 -7.05 -11.00
CA HIS A 68 -3.46 -8.25 -10.72
C HIS A 68 -4.89 -7.94 -10.21
N ARG A 69 -5.20 -6.67 -9.92
CA ARG A 69 -6.51 -6.26 -9.41
C ARG A 69 -7.49 -6.04 -10.56
N ALA A 70 -8.05 -7.13 -11.06
CA ALA A 70 -8.94 -7.22 -12.22
C ALA A 70 -8.35 -6.62 -13.51
N PRO A 71 -8.46 -7.31 -14.66
CA PRO A 71 -7.91 -6.79 -15.91
C PRO A 71 -8.53 -5.42 -16.23
N ALA A 72 -7.72 -4.50 -16.77
CA ALA A 72 -8.23 -3.26 -17.35
C ALA A 72 -9.22 -3.64 -18.46
N GLY A 73 -10.53 -3.47 -18.21
CA GLY A 73 -11.61 -3.95 -19.08
C GLY A 73 -12.54 -4.99 -18.44
N ALA A 74 -12.27 -5.46 -17.23
CA ALA A 74 -13.30 -6.15 -16.44
C ALA A 74 -14.48 -5.18 -16.28
N PRO A 75 -15.70 -5.55 -16.69
CA PRO A 75 -16.84 -4.66 -16.56
C PRO A 75 -16.95 -4.27 -15.09
N ALA A 76 -16.93 -2.95 -14.83
CA ALA A 76 -17.20 -2.44 -13.50
C ALA A 76 -18.47 -3.13 -13.01
N ARG A 77 -18.40 -3.76 -11.84
CA ARG A 77 -19.52 -4.45 -11.22
C ARG A 77 -20.68 -3.45 -11.17
N GLY A 78 -21.63 -3.61 -12.08
CA GLY A 78 -22.75 -2.69 -12.23
C GLY A 78 -23.55 -2.64 -10.94
N ARG A 79 -24.46 -1.66 -10.82
CA ARG A 79 -25.34 -1.51 -9.66
C ARG A 79 -26.10 -2.81 -9.30
N ASP A 80 -26.36 -3.63 -10.31
CA ASP A 80 -27.07 -4.91 -10.22
C ASP A 80 -26.14 -6.12 -10.01
N TRP A 81 -24.82 -5.90 -9.88
CA TRP A 81 -23.87 -6.99 -9.64
C TRP A 81 -24.04 -7.58 -8.25
N ARG A 82 -24.16 -8.91 -8.19
CA ARG A 82 -24.25 -9.70 -6.96
C ARG A 82 -23.34 -10.93 -7.11
N PRO A 83 -22.66 -11.38 -6.03
CA PRO A 83 -21.89 -12.63 -6.07
C PRO A 83 -22.82 -13.80 -6.46
N GLY A 84 -22.39 -14.62 -7.43
CA GLY A 84 -23.20 -15.70 -8.00
C GLY A 84 -23.83 -15.40 -9.37
N GLY A 85 -23.65 -14.20 -9.94
CA GLY A 85 -23.89 -13.90 -11.36
C GLY A 85 -25.36 -13.75 -11.81
N GLN A 86 -26.31 -14.44 -11.16
CA GLN A 86 -27.73 -14.45 -11.55
C GLN A 86 -28.69 -14.09 -10.40
N HIS A 87 -28.20 -13.49 -9.31
CA HIS A 87 -29.04 -13.15 -8.17
C HIS A 87 -29.98 -11.98 -8.50
N LYS A 88 -31.24 -12.29 -8.81
CA LYS A 88 -32.33 -11.33 -8.99
C LYS A 88 -32.84 -10.87 -7.63
N ASP A 89 -32.83 -9.56 -7.37
CA ASP A 89 -33.37 -9.00 -6.12
C ASP A 89 -34.88 -9.31 -6.04
N PRO A 90 -35.35 -10.08 -5.04
CA PRO A 90 -36.76 -10.42 -4.89
C PRO A 90 -37.64 -9.18 -4.69
N ARG A 91 -37.06 -8.05 -4.26
CA ARG A 91 -37.77 -6.77 -4.07
C ARG A 91 -37.94 -5.96 -5.35
N ALA A 92 -37.25 -6.32 -6.44
CA ALA A 92 -37.41 -5.64 -7.73
C ALA A 92 -38.86 -5.66 -8.22
N ARG A 93 -39.62 -6.71 -7.87
CA ARG A 93 -41.05 -6.85 -8.17
C ARG A 93 -41.94 -5.75 -7.56
N PHE A 94 -41.48 -5.08 -6.50
CA PHE A 94 -42.26 -4.08 -5.77
C PHE A 94 -41.90 -2.63 -6.12
N ILE A 95 -40.91 -2.42 -6.99
CA ILE A 95 -40.53 -1.06 -7.42
C ILE A 95 -41.61 -0.55 -8.39
N LYS A 96 -42.63 0.11 -7.83
CA LYS A 96 -43.64 0.84 -8.60
C LYS A 96 -42.95 1.91 -9.45
N ARG A 97 -43.19 1.88 -10.77
CA ARG A 97 -42.72 2.88 -11.74
C ARG A 97 -43.27 4.25 -11.30
N LYS A 98 -42.41 5.16 -10.82
CA LYS A 98 -42.84 6.54 -10.58
C LYS A 98 -43.31 7.12 -11.92
N LYS A 99 -44.60 7.46 -12.03
CA LYS A 99 -45.14 8.22 -13.16
C LYS A 99 -44.40 9.56 -13.20
N THR A 100 -43.65 9.81 -14.26
CA THR A 100 -43.20 11.15 -14.64
C THR A 100 -44.43 11.97 -15.03
N LYS A 101 -44.56 13.16 -14.45
CA LYS A 101 -45.56 14.17 -14.80
C LYS A 101 -44.99 15.05 -15.90
#